data_AF-W9R9D8-F1
#
_entry.id   AF-W9R9D8-F1
#
_cell.length_a   1.000
_cell.length_b   1.000
_cell.length_c   1.000
_cell.angle_alpha   90.00
_cell.angle_beta   90.00
_cell.angle_gamma   90.00
#
_symmetry.space_group_name_H-M   'P 1'
#
loop_
_entity.id
_entity.type
_entity.pdbx_description
1 polymer ?
#
loop_
_entity_poly.entity_id
_entity_poly.type
_entity_poly.pdbx_seq_one_letter_code
_entity_poly.pdbx_strand_id
1 'polypeptide(L)' 'MEEGRLFEILDNEVKKGSTEEITVAANHARRCLHLNGRERPTMKEAAMVLEGTQMLEGDSYSVESIEATSVYVSE' A
#
# COMPACT_ATOMS: atom_id res chain seq x y z
N MET A 1 7.49 -13.34 0.09
CA MET A 1 7.72 -13.33 1.54
C MET A 1 7.15 -14.63 2.04
N GLU A 2 8.00 -15.48 2.62
CA GLU A 2 7.48 -16.65 3.32
C GLU A 2 6.63 -16.18 4.50
N GLU A 3 5.56 -16.92 4.76
CA GLU A 3 4.56 -16.57 5.76
C GLU A 3 5.22 -16.35 7.13
N GLY A 4 4.90 -15.22 7.77
CA GLY A 4 5.37 -14.89 9.11
C GLY A 4 6.77 -14.27 9.24
N ARG A 5 7.61 -14.26 8.21
CA ARG A 5 9.01 -13.76 8.32
C ARG A 5 9.21 -12.29 7.93
N LEU A 6 8.14 -11.51 7.78
CA LEU A 6 8.24 -10.09 7.42
C LEU A 6 9.10 -9.31 8.43
N PHE A 7 8.87 -9.48 9.73
CA PHE A 7 9.56 -8.73 10.78
C PHE A 7 11.04 -9.10 10.96
N GLU A 8 11.52 -10.18 10.33
CA GLU A 8 12.93 -10.56 10.38
C GLU A 8 13.80 -9.70 9.45
N ILE A 9 13.22 -9.21 8.35
CA ILE A 9 13.95 -8.47 7.30
C ILE A 9 13.78 -6.95 7.41
N LEU A 10 12.84 -6.47 8.23
CA LEU A 10 12.60 -5.04 8.41
C LEU A 10 13.75 -4.39 9.17
N ASP A 11 14.06 -3.16 8.79
CA ASP A 11 14.92 -2.28 9.59
C ASP A 11 14.30 -2.00 10.97
N ASN A 12 15.13 -1.84 12.00
CA ASN A 12 14.67 -1.62 13.37
C ASN A 12 13.83 -0.35 13.52
N GLU A 13 14.10 0.70 12.73
CA GLU A 13 13.28 1.92 12.74
C GLU A 13 11.89 1.67 12.14
N VAL A 14 11.80 0.83 11.10
CA VAL A 14 10.52 0.47 10.48
C VAL A 14 9.66 -0.38 11.42
N LYS A 15 10.27 -1.28 12.22
CA LYS A 15 9.53 -2.11 13.19
C LYS A 15 8.82 -1.34 14.29
N LYS A 16 9.16 -0.06 14.50
CA LYS A 16 8.49 0.82 15.47
C LYS A 16 7.15 1.34 14.96
N GLY A 17 6.88 1.24 13.66
CA GLY A 17 5.64 1.71 13.03
C GLY A 17 4.45 0.78 13.26
N SER A 18 3.29 1.17 12.70
CA SER A 18 2.07 0.36 12.77
C SER A 18 2.25 -0.98 12.06
N THR A 19 1.93 -2.08 12.76
CA THR A 19 1.97 -3.43 12.17
C THR A 19 1.07 -3.54 10.93
N GLU A 20 -0.05 -2.82 10.92
CA GLU A 20 -1.01 -2.82 9.83
C GLU A 20 -0.42 -2.13 8.59
N GLU A 21 0.12 -0.92 8.74
CA GLU A 21 0.75 -0.17 7.65
C GLU A 21 1.97 -0.89 7.09
N ILE A 22 2.81 -1.44 7.98
CA ILE A 22 3.95 -2.28 7.62
C ILE A 22 3.48 -3.45 6.76
N THR A 23 2.38 -4.11 7.14
CA THR A 23 1.83 -5.25 6.41
C THR A 23 1.28 -4.82 5.05
N VAL A 24 0.56 -3.70 4.97
CA VAL A 24 0.05 -3.16 3.70
C VAL A 24 1.19 -2.77 2.76
N ALA A 25 2.18 -2.02 3.25
CA ALA A 25 3.35 -1.61 2.49
C ALA A 25 4.17 -2.82 2.00
N ALA A 26 4.39 -3.82 2.86
CA ALA A 26 5.09 -5.04 2.50
C ALA A 26 4.36 -5.86 1.42
N ASN A 27 3.03 -6.00 1.55
CA ASN A 27 2.21 -6.67 0.54
C ASN A 27 2.22 -5.89 -0.79
N HIS A 28 2.21 -4.56 -0.73
CA HIS A 28 2.31 -3.71 -1.92
C HIS A 28 3.67 -3.85 -2.61
N ALA A 29 4.77 -3.74 -1.87
CA ALA A 29 6.12 -3.95 -2.38
C ALA A 29 6.30 -5.36 -3.00
N ARG A 30 5.69 -6.39 -2.41
CA ARG A 30 5.69 -7.74 -2.97
C ARG A 30 5.08 -7.80 -4.38
N ARG A 31 4.00 -7.05 -4.63
CA ARG A 31 3.40 -6.95 -5.97
C ARG A 31 4.31 -6.21 -6.95
N CYS A 32 4.99 -5.15 -6.52
CA CYS A 32 5.98 -4.43 -7.34
C CYS A 32 7.15 -5.30 -7.80
N LEU A 33 7.53 -6.29 -6.99
CA LEU A 33 8.65 -7.19 -7.24
C LEU A 33 8.25 -8.47 -8.00
N HIS A 34 7.04 -8.53 -8.55
CA HIS A 34 6.60 -9.71 -9.28
C HIS A 34 7.52 -10.03 -10.48
N LEU A 35 7.86 -11.30 -10.69
CA LEU A 35 8.78 -11.72 -11.76
C LEU A 35 8.18 -11.39 -13.14
N ASN A 36 6.89 -11.64 -13.31
CA ASN A 36 6.15 -11.22 -14.49
C ASN A 36 5.84 -9.71 -14.39
N GLY A 37 6.46 -8.92 -15.29
CA GLY A 37 6.29 -7.47 -15.33
C GLY A 37 4.85 -7.00 -15.60
N ARG A 38 4.02 -7.83 -16.25
CA ARG A 38 2.60 -7.51 -16.51
C ARG A 38 1.71 -7.60 -15.27
N GLU A 39 2.19 -8.27 -14.22
CA GLU A 39 1.47 -8.42 -12.95
C GLU A 39 1.94 -7.41 -11.90
N ARG A 40 2.98 -6.62 -12.23
CA ARG A 40 3.39 -5.49 -11.40
C ARG A 40 2.35 -4.38 -11.51
N PRO A 41 2.07 -3.66 -10.42
CA PRO A 41 1.23 -2.48 -10.47
C PRO A 41 1.85 -1.43 -11.39
N THR A 42 0.97 -0.69 -12.05
CA THR A 42 1.32 0.57 -12.72
C THR A 42 1.68 1.62 -11.68
N MET A 43 2.39 2.67 -12.10
CA MET A 43 2.70 3.78 -11.19
C MET A 43 1.45 4.48 -10.65
N LYS A 44 0.35 4.50 -11.41
CA LYS A 44 -0.94 5.06 -10.95
C LYS A 44 -1.51 4.23 -9.80
N GLU A 45 -1.51 2.91 -9.93
CA GLU A 45 -1.96 2.01 -8.85
C GLU A 45 -1.05 2.06 -7.63
N ALA A 46 0.27 2.19 -7.85
CA ALA A 46 1.22 2.34 -6.77
C ALA A 46 1.00 3.63 -5.97
N ALA A 47 0.79 4.76 -6.66
CA ALA A 47 0.47 6.03 -6.02
C ALA A 47 -0.83 5.95 -5.22
N MET A 48 -1.91 5.42 -5.81
CA MET A 48 -3.21 5.30 -5.12
C MET A 48 -3.13 4.50 -3.82
N VAL A 49 -2.38 3.39 -3.81
CA VAL A 49 -2.23 2.60 -2.57
C VAL A 49 -1.44 3.37 -1.52
N LEU A 50 -0.34 4.03 -1.90
CA LEU A 50 0.50 4.77 -0.97
C LEU A 50 -0.19 6.01 -0.39
N GLU A 51 -0.96 6.72 -1.21
CA GLU A 51 -1.81 7.84 -0.79
C GLU A 51 -2.92 7.36 0.14
N GLY A 52 -3.59 6.24 -0.19
CA GLY A 52 -4.63 5.66 0.65
C GLY A 52 -4.12 5.15 2.01
N THR A 53 -2.88 4.65 2.08
CA THR A 53 -2.28 4.25 3.36
C THR A 53 -1.95 5.43 4.27
N GLN A 54 -1.62 6.60 3.72
CA GLN A 54 -1.40 7.82 4.50
C GLN A 54 -2.69 8.35 5.15
N MET A 55 -3.86 8.04 4.58
CA MET A 55 -5.15 8.54 5.08
C MET A 55 -5.62 7.83 6.37
N LEU A 56 -4.99 6.73 6.79
CA LEU A 56 -5.34 6.03 8.03
C LEU A 56 -4.73 6.72 9.28
N GLU A 57 -3.69 7.53 9.10
CA GLU A 57 -3.09 8.34 10.16
C GLU A 57 -3.61 9.79 10.07
N GLY A 58 -4.83 9.99 10.58
CA GLY A 58 -5.31 11.28 11.10
C GLY A 58 -5.04 12.53 10.25
N ASP A 59 -5.93 12.82 9.30
CA ASP A 59 -6.65 14.09 9.25
C ASP A 59 -7.66 14.06 8.08
N SER A 60 -8.88 14.52 8.37
CA SER A 60 -10.00 14.57 7.44
C SER A 60 -9.69 15.38 6.19
N TYR A 61 -9.65 14.74 5.02
CA TYR A 61 -9.89 15.38 3.73
C TYR A 61 -11.24 14.93 3.18
N SER A 62 -11.95 15.87 2.55
CA SER A 62 -13.38 15.82 2.28
C SER A 62 -13.83 14.58 1.49
N VAL A 63 -15.01 14.10 1.88
CA VAL A 63 -15.80 13.00 1.29
C VAL A 63 -16.05 13.16 -0.22
N GLU A 64 -15.71 14.30 -0.83
CA GLU A 64 -15.86 14.59 -2.27
C GLU A 64 -14.88 13.83 -3.19
N SER A 65 -13.79 13.25 -2.67
CA SER A 65 -12.82 12.49 -3.51
C SER A 65 -13.06 10.98 -3.55
N ILE A 66 -13.95 10.46 -2.69
CA ILE A 66 -14.31 9.03 -2.70
C ILE A 66 -15.19 8.71 -3.93
N GLU A 67 -16.04 9.64 -4.37
CA GLU A 67 -16.81 9.48 -5.61
C GLU A 67 -15.91 9.50 -6.84
N ALA A 68 -14.91 10.37 -6.90
CA ALA A 68 -13.94 10.35 -7.99
C ALA A 68 -13.14 9.03 -8.03
N THR A 69 -12.83 8.45 -6.86
CA THR A 69 -12.04 7.20 -6.80
C THR A 69 -12.88 5.96 -7.13
N SER A 70 -14.14 5.87 -6.71
CA SER A 70 -15.01 4.72 -7.04
C SER A 70 -15.42 4.69 -8.52
N VAL A 71 -15.54 5.86 -9.16
CA VAL A 71 -15.82 5.98 -10.60
C VAL A 71 -14.68 5.41 -11.45
N TYR A 72 -13.41 5.62 -11.07
CA TYR A 72 -12.25 5.10 -11.83
C TYR A 72 -11.91 3.63 -11.59
N VAL A 73 -12.49 2.96 -10.59
CA VAL A 73 -12.26 1.53 -10.30
C VAL A 73 -13.29 0.63 -11.01
N SER A 74 -14.33 1.23 -11.61
CA SER A 74 -15.41 0.50 -12.30
C SER A 74 -15.34 0.59 -13.84
N GLU A 75 -14.29 1.19 -14.41
CA GLU A 75 -13.98 1.16 -15.86
C GLU A 75 -12.78 0.26 -16.18
#